data_AF-A0A3L7Y7F8-F1
#
_entry.id   AF-A0A3L7Y7F8-F1
#
_cell.length_a   1.000
_cell.length_b   1.000
_cell.length_c   1.000
_cell.angle_alpha   90.00
_cell.angle_beta   90.00
_cell.angle_gamma   90.00
#
_symmetry.space_group_name_H-M   'P 1'
#
loop_
_entity.id
_entity.type
_entity.pdbx_description
1 polymer ?
#
loop_
_entity_poly.entity_id
_entity_poly.type
_entity_poly.pdbx_seq_one_letter_code
_entity_poly.pdbx_strand_id
1 'polypeptide(L)'
;SARGQDVYVIQTTAPPVNDNLMELLIMLQTLRLDSVGRLTAVVPYLCYARSDKKDQPRVPITARLVADMIEVAGAMRYMTMDLHAGQIQGFFSIAGDTLTAFHLLSDYFKERSRSMHQPVILTADLGFAKKARNFAAKLNIPMAFIEKRRAGNDSSAEALTIVGDVDDRDVIIVDDECDTAGSVTQACRIARENGAREIYLSFVHAVLSGPAVERLRDANFREIVTTNTIPVPPEKRLPNMNVLSVAPMLAEVILRAHEGRSVGELFNE
;
A
#
# COMPACT_ATOMS: atom_id res chain seq x y z
N SER A 1 31.58 6.28 12.58
CA SER A 1 30.92 7.34 13.36
C SER A 1 29.95 8.05 12.44
N ALA A 2 28.72 8.30 12.92
CA ALA A 2 27.67 9.02 12.22
C ALA A 2 27.52 10.47 12.70
N ARG A 3 28.45 10.95 13.55
CA ARG A 3 28.44 12.29 14.13
C ARG A 3 28.34 13.38 13.06
N GLY A 4 27.35 14.25 13.21
CA GLY A 4 27.09 15.39 12.31
C GLY A 4 26.61 15.00 10.90
N GLN A 5 26.40 13.71 10.61
CA GLN A 5 25.96 13.25 9.28
C GLN A 5 24.44 13.41 9.12
N ASP A 6 24.00 13.45 7.86
CA ASP A 6 22.60 13.25 7.48
C ASP A 6 22.35 11.76 7.26
N VAL A 7 21.56 11.14 8.14
CA VAL A 7 21.41 9.69 8.21
C VAL A 7 19.97 9.27 7.90
N TYR A 8 19.85 8.24 7.06
CA TYR A 8 18.58 7.63 6.69
C TYR A 8 18.57 6.18 7.19
N VAL A 9 17.62 5.83 8.06
CA VAL A 9 17.40 4.45 8.51
C VAL A 9 16.27 3.87 7.69
N ILE A 10 16.57 2.93 6.80
CA ILE A 10 15.58 2.27 5.96
C ILE A 10 15.14 0.98 6.65
N GLN A 11 13.90 0.94 7.14
CA GLN A 11 13.32 -0.26 7.73
C GLN A 11 11.84 -0.35 7.38
N THR A 12 11.46 -1.46 6.75
CA THR A 12 10.04 -1.80 6.60
C THR A 12 9.57 -2.49 7.89
N THR A 13 8.39 -2.15 8.39
CA THR A 13 7.87 -2.69 9.66
C THR A 13 6.90 -3.85 9.44
N ALA A 14 7.13 -4.62 8.37
CA ALA A 14 6.37 -5.81 8.02
C ALA A 14 6.65 -6.99 8.99
N PRO A 15 5.94 -8.14 8.89
CA PRO A 15 6.20 -9.30 9.75
C PRO A 15 7.67 -9.78 9.74
N PRO A 16 8.29 -10.09 10.90
CA PRO A 16 7.73 -9.98 12.27
C PRO A 16 7.62 -8.52 12.74
N VAL A 17 6.37 -8.06 12.93
CA VAL A 17 6.04 -6.63 12.99
C VAL A 17 6.67 -5.93 14.18
N ASN A 18 6.53 -6.51 15.37
CA ASN A 18 7.01 -5.88 16.61
C ASN A 18 8.54 -5.89 16.69
N ASP A 19 9.17 -6.94 16.18
CA ASP A 19 10.63 -7.06 16.17
C ASP A 19 11.23 -6.01 15.23
N ASN A 20 10.70 -5.91 14.00
CA ASN A 20 11.15 -4.92 13.02
C ASN A 20 10.88 -3.48 13.48
N LEU A 21 9.77 -3.24 14.17
CA LEU A 21 9.48 -1.95 14.80
C LEU A 21 10.49 -1.65 15.91
N MET A 22 10.74 -2.58 16.82
CA MET A 22 11.72 -2.38 17.88
C MET A 22 13.14 -2.20 17.34
N GLU A 23 13.51 -2.92 16.29
CA GLU A 23 14.79 -2.77 15.60
C GLU A 23 14.95 -1.36 15.05
N LEU A 24 13.91 -0.82 14.38
CA LEU A 24 13.88 0.59 13.93
C LEU A 24 14.11 1.55 15.10
N LEU A 25 13.34 1.41 16.19
CA LEU A 25 13.42 2.32 17.33
C LEU A 25 14.79 2.28 18.00
N ILE A 26 15.39 1.09 18.15
CA ILE A 26 16.73 0.91 18.72
C ILE A 26 17.79 1.54 17.80
N MET A 27 17.70 1.35 16.49
CA MET A 27 18.62 1.97 15.52
C MET A 27 18.54 3.49 15.57
N LEU A 28 17.33 4.07 15.56
CA LEU A 28 17.12 5.50 15.65
C LEU A 28 17.70 6.07 16.96
N GLN A 29 17.41 5.44 18.09
CA GLN A 29 17.93 5.88 19.39
C GLN A 29 19.46 5.80 19.45
N THR A 30 20.04 4.74 18.91
CA THR A 30 21.50 4.56 18.83
C THR A 30 22.15 5.68 18.03
N LEU A 31 21.61 6.00 16.84
CA LEU A 31 22.14 7.05 15.97
C LEU A 31 21.96 8.45 16.58
N ARG A 32 20.81 8.72 17.23
CA ARG A 32 20.62 9.96 17.99
C ARG A 32 21.71 10.13 19.05
N LEU A 33 22.03 9.08 19.78
CA LEU A 33 23.08 9.11 20.82
C LEU A 33 24.51 9.20 20.23
N ASP A 34 24.73 8.78 19.00
CA ASP A 34 25.98 9.04 18.25
C ASP A 34 26.07 10.48 17.68
N SER A 35 25.12 11.36 18.05
CA SER A 35 25.12 12.80 17.69
C SER A 35 25.06 13.05 16.17
N VAL A 36 24.20 12.33 15.45
CA VAL A 36 23.86 12.62 14.04
C VAL A 36 23.33 14.04 13.87
N GLY A 37 23.60 14.66 12.71
CA GLY A 37 23.13 16.01 12.40
C GLY A 37 21.65 16.03 12.03
N ARG A 38 21.22 15.09 11.19
CA ARG A 38 19.82 14.86 10.83
C ARG A 38 19.54 13.37 10.76
N LEU A 39 18.35 12.96 11.21
CA LEU A 39 17.94 11.56 11.26
C LEU A 39 16.57 11.37 10.63
N THR A 40 16.52 10.66 9.51
CA THR A 40 15.29 10.36 8.78
C THR A 40 14.94 8.88 8.93
N ALA A 41 13.74 8.58 9.43
CA ALA A 41 13.18 7.23 9.39
C ALA A 41 12.50 6.98 8.04
N VAL A 42 13.07 6.09 7.23
CA VAL A 42 12.49 5.68 5.94
C VAL A 42 11.77 4.35 6.15
N VAL A 43 10.45 4.40 6.15
CA VAL A 43 9.56 3.28 6.49
C VAL A 43 8.63 2.98 5.31
N PRO A 44 9.08 2.20 4.30
CA PRO A 44 8.30 1.95 3.09
C PRO A 44 6.91 1.35 3.34
N TYR A 45 6.77 0.52 4.37
CA TYR A 45 5.49 0.05 4.89
C TYR A 45 5.44 0.29 6.41
N LEU A 46 4.48 1.12 6.83
CA LEU A 46 4.25 1.50 8.22
C LEU A 46 3.25 0.53 8.87
N CYS A 47 3.71 -0.22 9.87
CA CYS A 47 2.88 -1.14 10.61
C CYS A 47 1.76 -0.43 11.37
N TYR A 48 0.70 -1.17 11.68
CA TYR A 48 -0.46 -0.68 12.39
C TYR A 48 -1.19 0.50 11.71
N ALA A 49 -0.88 0.82 10.45
CA ALA A 49 -1.54 1.90 9.70
C ALA A 49 -3.06 1.71 9.55
N ARG A 50 -3.57 0.47 9.68
CA ARG A 50 -5.00 0.15 9.70
C ARG A 50 -5.68 0.40 11.05
N SER A 51 -4.92 0.70 12.10
CA SER A 51 -5.39 1.09 13.42
C SER A 51 -5.25 2.61 13.60
N ASP A 52 -5.81 3.35 12.65
CA ASP A 52 -5.73 4.82 12.50
C ASP A 52 -6.84 5.58 13.23
N LYS A 53 -7.90 4.90 13.66
CA LYS A 53 -9.03 5.52 14.37
C LYS A 53 -9.65 4.56 15.36
N LYS A 54 -10.47 5.12 16.25
CA LYS A 54 -11.38 4.32 17.09
C LYS A 54 -12.64 4.02 16.30
N ASP A 55 -12.71 2.82 15.74
CA ASP A 55 -13.91 2.27 15.12
C ASP A 55 -14.90 1.73 16.17
N GLN A 56 -14.41 1.44 17.38
CA GLN A 56 -15.19 0.99 18.52
C GLN A 56 -14.78 1.72 19.82
N PRO A 57 -15.64 1.76 20.85
CA PRO A 57 -15.25 2.25 22.17
C PRO A 57 -14.07 1.45 22.74
N ARG A 58 -13.10 2.13 23.37
CA ARG A 58 -11.98 1.55 24.13
C ARG A 58 -10.96 0.72 23.33
N VAL A 59 -10.83 0.96 22.03
CA VAL A 59 -9.71 0.45 21.21
C VAL A 59 -8.58 1.50 21.09
N PRO A 60 -7.32 1.08 20.86
CA PRO A 60 -6.20 2.00 20.65
C PRO A 60 -6.20 2.61 19.25
N ILE A 61 -5.52 3.75 19.11
CA ILE A 61 -5.09 4.29 17.80
C ILE A 61 -3.61 3.96 17.66
N THR A 62 -3.31 2.70 17.33
CA THR A 62 -1.94 2.19 17.36
C THR A 62 -1.04 2.87 16.32
N ALA A 63 -1.58 3.32 15.19
CA ALA A 63 -0.80 4.12 14.23
C ALA A 63 -0.24 5.41 14.85
N ARG A 64 -1.04 6.09 15.70
CA ARG A 64 -0.58 7.27 16.45
C ARG A 64 0.50 6.91 17.45
N LEU A 65 0.32 5.82 18.21
CA LEU A 65 1.34 5.33 19.14
C LEU A 65 2.66 5.03 18.42
N VAL A 66 2.62 4.40 17.24
CA VAL A 66 3.82 4.13 16.43
C VAL A 66 4.51 5.42 15.98
N ALA A 67 3.74 6.41 15.51
CA ALA A 67 4.30 7.72 15.14
C ALA A 67 5.01 8.38 16.34
N ASP A 68 4.36 8.41 17.50
CA ASP A 68 4.93 8.95 18.75
C ASP A 68 6.22 8.20 19.14
N MET A 69 6.26 6.88 19.04
CA MET A 69 7.45 6.09 19.33
C MET A 69 8.63 6.41 18.41
N ILE A 70 8.38 6.54 17.09
CA ILE A 70 9.41 6.87 16.10
C ILE A 70 10.02 8.25 16.39
N GLU A 71 9.21 9.24 16.74
CA GLU A 71 9.66 10.57 17.15
C GLU A 71 10.47 10.53 18.45
N VAL A 72 9.95 9.85 19.47
CA VAL A 72 10.63 9.72 20.78
C VAL A 72 11.97 8.98 20.65
N ALA A 73 12.06 8.00 19.75
CA ALA A 73 13.31 7.31 19.44
C ALA A 73 14.37 8.24 18.82
N GLY A 74 13.96 9.30 18.14
CA GLY A 74 14.84 10.36 17.68
C GLY A 74 14.71 10.76 16.22
N ALA A 75 13.74 10.22 15.48
CA ALA A 75 13.51 10.65 14.11
C ALA A 75 13.18 12.15 14.06
N MET A 76 13.86 12.88 13.16
CA MET A 76 13.62 14.30 12.90
C MET A 76 12.81 14.51 11.62
N ARG A 77 12.79 13.50 10.75
CA ARG A 77 11.95 13.40 9.56
C ARG A 77 11.48 11.97 9.38
N TYR A 78 10.33 11.78 8.74
CA TYR A 78 9.91 10.45 8.26
C TYR A 78 9.71 10.45 6.74
N MET A 79 9.90 9.29 6.13
CA MET A 79 9.48 9.01 4.77
C MET A 79 8.72 7.69 4.78
N THR A 80 7.55 7.65 4.17
CA THR A 80 6.73 6.42 4.08
C THR A 80 6.01 6.36 2.74
N MET A 81 5.35 5.24 2.44
CA MET A 81 4.67 5.05 1.16
C MET A 81 3.23 4.57 1.39
N ASP A 82 2.30 5.13 0.62
CA ASP A 82 0.89 4.71 0.51
C ASP A 82 0.20 4.32 1.82
N LEU A 83 0.28 5.22 2.82
CA LEU A 83 -0.45 5.07 4.07
C LEU A 83 -1.91 4.67 3.82
N HIS A 84 -2.38 3.71 4.64
CA HIS A 84 -3.76 3.23 4.61
C HIS A 84 -4.76 4.39 4.67
N ALA A 85 -4.53 5.31 5.61
CA ALA A 85 -5.23 6.58 5.71
C ALA A 85 -4.25 7.76 5.59
N GLY A 86 -4.54 8.72 4.72
CA GLY A 86 -3.70 9.91 4.54
C GLY A 86 -3.61 10.78 5.80
N GLN A 87 -4.61 10.70 6.69
CA GLN A 87 -4.66 11.40 7.97
C GLN A 87 -3.53 10.99 8.92
N ILE A 88 -2.92 9.81 8.73
CA ILE A 88 -1.77 9.35 9.53
C ILE A 88 -0.59 10.34 9.44
N GLN A 89 -0.48 11.12 8.36
CA GLN A 89 0.50 12.21 8.27
C GLN A 89 0.38 13.20 9.43
N GLY A 90 -0.84 13.50 9.87
CA GLY A 90 -1.12 14.37 11.01
C GLY A 90 -0.87 13.72 12.37
N PHE A 91 -0.52 12.43 12.42
CA PHE A 91 -0.07 11.79 13.65
C PHE A 91 1.39 12.11 13.96
N PHE A 92 2.17 12.52 12.95
CA PHE A 92 3.53 12.98 13.17
C PHE A 92 3.55 14.49 13.44
N SER A 93 4.36 14.90 14.42
CA SER A 93 4.67 16.30 14.75
C SER A 93 5.93 16.79 14.03
N ILE A 94 6.70 15.88 13.45
CA ILE A 94 7.87 16.16 12.63
C ILE A 94 7.51 16.23 11.13
N ALA A 95 8.34 16.89 10.33
CA ALA A 95 8.13 16.91 8.88
C ALA A 95 8.30 15.51 8.28
N GLY A 96 7.59 15.21 7.20
CA GLY A 96 7.82 13.98 6.47
C GLY A 96 7.23 13.97 5.07
N ASP A 97 7.64 12.95 4.32
CA ASP A 97 7.20 12.72 2.95
C ASP A 97 6.37 11.43 2.91
N THR A 98 5.11 11.53 2.50
CA THR A 98 4.28 10.35 2.20
C THR A 98 4.24 10.17 0.70
N LEU A 99 5.03 9.22 0.23
CA LEU A 99 5.17 8.92 -1.19
C LEU A 99 4.02 8.03 -1.66
N THR A 100 3.85 7.95 -2.98
CA THR A 100 2.88 7.04 -3.58
C THR A 100 3.48 6.24 -4.73
N ALA A 101 3.39 4.92 -4.60
CA ALA A 101 3.61 3.94 -5.65
C ALA A 101 2.46 3.92 -6.67
N PHE A 102 1.41 4.73 -6.49
CA PHE A 102 0.36 4.94 -7.48
C PHE A 102 0.94 5.19 -8.86
N HIS A 103 1.95 6.06 -9.00
CA HIS A 103 2.54 6.35 -10.31
C HIS A 103 3.16 5.10 -10.94
N LEU A 104 3.95 4.35 -10.18
CA LEU A 104 4.61 3.13 -10.63
C LEU A 104 3.60 2.06 -11.11
N LEU A 105 2.57 1.80 -10.31
CA LEU A 105 1.53 0.81 -10.64
C LEU A 105 0.65 1.27 -11.81
N SER A 106 0.23 2.53 -11.82
CA SER A 106 -0.62 3.05 -12.89
C SER A 106 0.12 3.20 -14.21
N ASP A 107 1.41 3.55 -14.22
CA ASP A 107 2.19 3.60 -15.46
C ASP A 107 2.39 2.19 -16.05
N TYR A 108 2.63 1.19 -15.20
CA TYR A 108 2.65 -0.22 -15.60
C TYR A 108 1.33 -0.62 -16.29
N PHE A 109 0.18 -0.33 -15.67
CA PHE A 109 -1.11 -0.70 -16.25
C PHE A 109 -1.55 0.22 -17.40
N LYS A 110 -1.02 1.44 -17.51
CA LYS A 110 -1.27 2.33 -18.67
C LYS A 110 -0.66 1.76 -19.95
N GLU A 111 0.49 1.10 -19.86
CA GLU A 111 1.05 0.37 -20.99
C GLU A 111 0.28 -0.92 -21.25
N ARG A 112 0.00 -1.69 -20.19
CA ARG A 112 -0.72 -2.97 -20.27
C ARG A 112 -2.13 -2.84 -20.84
N SER A 113 -2.87 -1.81 -20.44
CA SER A 113 -4.25 -1.56 -20.85
C SER A 113 -4.44 -1.37 -22.35
N ARG A 114 -3.38 -1.02 -23.10
CA ARG A 114 -3.43 -0.91 -24.56
C ARG A 114 -3.69 -2.24 -25.28
N SER A 115 -3.34 -3.36 -24.65
CA SER A 115 -3.61 -4.71 -25.16
C SER A 115 -4.78 -5.40 -24.45
N MET A 116 -5.43 -4.74 -23.51
CA MET A 116 -6.57 -5.29 -22.77
C MET A 116 -7.87 -5.03 -23.53
N HIS A 117 -8.84 -5.91 -23.33
CA HIS A 117 -10.16 -5.77 -23.92
C HIS A 117 -11.07 -4.94 -23.02
N GLN A 118 -11.40 -3.72 -23.49
CA GLN A 118 -12.29 -2.77 -22.80
C GLN A 118 -12.04 -2.65 -21.27
N PRO A 119 -10.79 -2.37 -20.86
CA PRO A 119 -10.37 -2.48 -19.47
C PRO A 119 -11.21 -1.62 -18.52
N VAL A 120 -11.43 -2.12 -17.29
CA VAL A 120 -12.14 -1.41 -16.21
C VAL A 120 -11.39 -1.58 -14.89
N ILE A 121 -11.30 -0.49 -14.11
CA ILE A 121 -10.80 -0.58 -12.73
C ILE A 121 -11.91 -1.10 -11.82
N LEU A 122 -11.61 -2.06 -10.96
CA LEU A 122 -12.53 -2.55 -9.93
C LEU A 122 -11.90 -2.37 -8.54
N THR A 123 -12.71 -1.96 -7.57
CA THR A 123 -12.32 -1.98 -6.15
C THR A 123 -13.44 -2.56 -5.30
N ALA A 124 -13.06 -3.30 -4.25
CA ALA A 124 -14.00 -3.88 -3.27
C ALA A 124 -13.99 -3.14 -1.93
N ASP A 125 -13.14 -2.13 -1.79
CA ASP A 125 -13.10 -1.26 -0.62
C ASP A 125 -13.59 0.15 -0.97
N LEU A 126 -14.67 0.56 -0.29
CA LEU A 126 -15.19 1.92 -0.40
C LEU A 126 -14.20 2.96 0.15
N GLY A 127 -13.35 2.58 1.12
CA GLY A 127 -12.24 3.41 1.60
C GLY A 127 -11.22 3.71 0.50
N PHE A 128 -10.94 2.72 -0.35
CA PHE A 128 -10.00 2.84 -1.47
C PHE A 128 -10.61 3.46 -2.74
N ALA A 129 -11.93 3.65 -2.81
CA ALA A 129 -12.63 4.13 -4.01
C ALA A 129 -12.09 5.45 -4.60
N LYS A 130 -11.60 6.37 -3.77
CA LYS A 130 -10.97 7.61 -4.26
C LYS A 130 -9.67 7.34 -5.01
N LYS A 131 -8.81 6.47 -4.47
CA LYS A 131 -7.53 6.08 -5.11
C LYS A 131 -7.79 5.28 -6.39
N ALA A 132 -8.77 4.36 -6.36
CA ALA A 132 -9.22 3.62 -7.55
C ALA A 132 -9.74 4.54 -8.67
N ARG A 133 -10.51 5.59 -8.33
CA ARG A 133 -10.97 6.60 -9.30
C ARG A 133 -9.81 7.34 -9.96
N ASN A 134 -8.80 7.74 -9.17
CA ASN A 134 -7.61 8.38 -9.73
C ASN A 134 -6.86 7.44 -10.68
N PHE A 135 -6.81 6.15 -10.35
CA PHE A 135 -6.21 5.12 -11.21
C PHE A 135 -6.95 5.04 -12.55
N ALA A 136 -8.27 4.93 -12.51
CA ALA A 136 -9.12 4.88 -13.69
C ALA A 136 -8.95 6.14 -14.56
N ALA A 137 -8.90 7.33 -13.93
CA ALA A 137 -8.68 8.60 -14.62
C ALA A 137 -7.30 8.67 -15.31
N LYS A 138 -6.23 8.21 -14.65
CA LYS A 138 -4.88 8.21 -15.24
C LYS A 138 -4.75 7.27 -16.45
N LEU A 139 -5.49 6.16 -16.44
CA LEU A 139 -5.55 5.21 -17.55
C LEU A 139 -6.57 5.62 -18.63
N ASN A 140 -7.45 6.59 -18.32
CA ASN A 140 -8.59 6.97 -19.15
C ASN A 140 -9.55 5.79 -19.44
N ILE A 141 -9.91 5.05 -18.38
CA ILE A 141 -10.79 3.87 -18.45
C ILE A 141 -11.90 3.98 -17.39
N PRO A 142 -13.04 3.26 -17.55
CA PRO A 142 -14.10 3.27 -16.55
C PRO A 142 -13.67 2.65 -15.21
N MET A 143 -14.49 2.93 -14.19
CA MET A 143 -14.36 2.34 -12.84
C MET A 143 -15.68 1.66 -12.46
N ALA A 144 -15.57 0.49 -11.85
CA ALA A 144 -16.62 -0.21 -11.14
C ALA A 144 -16.22 -0.40 -9.66
N PHE A 145 -17.19 -0.69 -8.80
CA PHE A 145 -16.93 -1.09 -7.42
C PHE A 145 -17.94 -2.13 -6.93
N ILE A 146 -17.51 -2.95 -5.97
CA ILE A 146 -18.39 -3.92 -5.30
C ILE A 146 -18.97 -3.27 -4.06
N GLU A 147 -20.29 -3.10 -4.03
CA GLU A 147 -21.02 -2.69 -2.84
C GLU A 147 -21.36 -3.93 -2.01
N LYS A 148 -20.87 -3.97 -0.76
CA LYS A 148 -21.28 -4.96 0.24
C LYS A 148 -22.57 -4.52 0.92
N ARG A 149 -23.72 -5.06 0.51
CA ARG A 149 -24.98 -4.90 1.24
C ARG A 149 -25.11 -5.97 2.31
N ARG A 150 -25.15 -5.56 3.58
CA ARG A 150 -25.53 -6.44 4.69
C ARG A 150 -27.04 -6.56 4.74
N ALA A 151 -27.59 -7.74 4.48
CA ALA A 151 -29.00 -8.00 4.64
C ALA A 151 -29.31 -8.35 6.12
N GLY A 152 -29.63 -7.34 6.93
CA GLY A 152 -30.14 -7.54 8.31
C GLY A 152 -29.13 -8.04 9.34
N ASN A 153 -29.64 -8.43 10.51
CA ASN A 153 -28.86 -8.90 11.68
C ASN A 153 -28.36 -10.35 11.55
N ASP A 154 -28.69 -11.06 10.47
CA ASP A 154 -28.17 -12.40 10.20
C ASP A 154 -26.87 -12.31 9.41
N SER A 155 -25.80 -12.81 10.00
CA SER A 155 -24.41 -12.69 9.55
C SER A 155 -24.05 -13.55 8.32
N SER A 156 -25.01 -13.97 7.49
CA SER A 156 -24.79 -15.00 6.45
C SER A 156 -25.14 -14.60 5.02
N ALA A 157 -25.88 -13.51 4.78
CA ALA A 157 -26.23 -13.07 3.43
C ALA A 157 -25.62 -11.70 3.10
N GLU A 158 -24.37 -11.70 2.63
CA GLU A 158 -23.78 -10.54 1.95
C GLU A 158 -24.31 -10.51 0.51
N ALA A 159 -25.24 -9.59 0.21
CA ALA A 159 -25.58 -9.28 -1.18
C ALA A 159 -24.47 -8.40 -1.76
N LEU A 160 -23.75 -8.91 -2.74
CA LEU A 160 -22.63 -8.23 -3.38
C LEU A 160 -23.12 -7.73 -4.73
N THR A 161 -23.29 -6.41 -4.87
CA THR A 161 -23.72 -5.80 -6.14
C THR A 161 -22.54 -5.06 -6.76
N ILE A 162 -22.27 -5.31 -8.04
CA ILE A 162 -21.33 -4.47 -8.80
C ILE A 162 -22.06 -3.20 -9.24
N VAL A 163 -21.49 -2.05 -8.92
CA VAL A 163 -21.87 -0.76 -9.48
C VAL A 163 -20.86 -0.40 -10.55
N GLY A 164 -21.32 -0.28 -11.79
CA GLY A 164 -20.47 -0.19 -12.98
C GLY A 164 -20.65 -1.43 -13.87
N ASP A 165 -19.90 -1.51 -14.96
CA ASP A 165 -19.97 -2.59 -15.94
C ASP A 165 -18.64 -3.33 -16.03
N VAL A 166 -18.69 -4.66 -15.86
CA VAL A 166 -17.54 -5.57 -15.95
C VAL A 166 -17.78 -6.71 -16.95
N ASP A 167 -18.96 -6.75 -17.58
CA ASP A 167 -19.34 -7.82 -18.51
C ASP A 167 -18.55 -7.69 -19.82
N ASP A 168 -18.00 -8.79 -20.31
CA ASP A 168 -17.11 -8.85 -21.48
C ASP A 168 -15.94 -7.84 -21.40
N ARG A 169 -15.38 -7.59 -20.21
CA ARG A 169 -14.25 -6.66 -19.98
C ARG A 169 -13.10 -7.32 -19.25
N ASP A 170 -11.89 -6.86 -19.52
CA ASP A 170 -10.74 -7.17 -18.67
C ASP A 170 -10.76 -6.26 -17.42
N VAL A 171 -10.60 -6.85 -16.24
CA VAL A 171 -10.76 -6.15 -14.96
C VAL A 171 -9.42 -5.99 -14.26
N ILE A 172 -9.11 -4.77 -13.78
CA ILE A 172 -7.96 -4.51 -12.92
C ILE A 172 -8.47 -4.22 -11.51
N ILE A 173 -8.29 -5.17 -10.60
CA ILE A 173 -8.60 -4.99 -9.19
C ILE A 173 -7.49 -4.18 -8.54
N VAL A 174 -7.82 -3.08 -7.85
CA VAL A 174 -6.85 -2.19 -7.19
C VAL A 174 -7.13 -2.08 -5.69
N ASP A 175 -6.07 -2.15 -4.89
CA ASP A 175 -6.10 -1.96 -3.43
C ASP A 175 -4.79 -1.31 -2.92
N ASP A 176 -4.72 -0.88 -1.65
CA ASP A 176 -3.48 -0.38 -1.05
C ASP A 176 -2.56 -1.53 -0.63
N GLU A 177 -3.10 -2.54 0.04
CA GLU A 177 -2.35 -3.70 0.52
C GLU A 177 -3.08 -5.02 0.25
N CYS A 178 -2.31 -6.12 0.22
CA CYS A 178 -2.88 -7.46 0.22
C CYS A 178 -2.34 -8.25 1.42
N ASP A 179 -3.15 -8.38 2.46
CA ASP A 179 -2.85 -9.13 3.68
C ASP A 179 -3.17 -10.62 3.51
N THR A 180 -4.41 -11.06 3.81
CA THR A 180 -4.81 -12.47 3.68
C THR A 180 -5.40 -12.83 2.31
N ALA A 181 -5.38 -11.88 1.37
CA ALA A 181 -6.00 -11.94 0.04
C ALA A 181 -7.52 -12.18 -0.03
N GLY A 182 -8.25 -12.24 1.10
CA GLY A 182 -9.68 -12.58 1.12
C GLY A 182 -10.57 -11.62 0.31
N SER A 183 -10.39 -10.31 0.50
CA SER A 183 -11.18 -9.29 -0.21
C SER A 183 -10.97 -9.33 -1.72
N VAL A 184 -9.71 -9.42 -2.16
CA VAL A 184 -9.36 -9.39 -3.60
C VAL A 184 -9.76 -10.68 -4.32
N THR A 185 -9.72 -11.84 -3.66
CA THR A 185 -10.21 -13.09 -4.26
C THR A 185 -11.73 -13.16 -4.29
N GLN A 186 -12.41 -12.63 -3.27
CA GLN A 186 -13.86 -12.45 -3.30
C GLN A 186 -14.26 -11.53 -4.46
N ALA A 187 -13.55 -10.41 -4.65
CA ALA A 187 -13.77 -9.49 -5.75
C ALA A 187 -13.54 -10.14 -7.12
N CYS A 188 -12.48 -10.93 -7.26
CA CYS A 188 -12.18 -11.71 -8.45
C CYS A 188 -13.32 -12.69 -8.80
N ARG A 189 -13.84 -13.43 -7.81
CA ARG A 189 -14.98 -14.33 -8.00
C ARG A 189 -16.22 -13.59 -8.49
N ILE A 190 -16.59 -12.50 -7.84
CA ILE A 190 -17.78 -11.71 -8.20
C ILE A 190 -17.63 -11.14 -9.61
N ALA A 191 -16.46 -10.62 -9.97
CA ALA A 191 -16.21 -10.10 -11.31
C ALA A 191 -16.40 -11.19 -12.38
N ARG A 192 -15.89 -12.41 -12.17
CA ARG A 192 -16.10 -13.55 -13.09
C ARG A 192 -17.57 -13.93 -13.22
N GLU A 193 -18.28 -14.00 -12.09
CA GLU A 193 -19.72 -14.31 -12.07
C GLU A 193 -20.57 -13.27 -12.83
N ASN A 194 -20.04 -12.06 -13.01
CA ASN A 194 -20.65 -10.97 -13.76
C ASN A 194 -20.02 -10.77 -15.16
N GLY A 195 -19.35 -11.80 -15.70
CA GLY A 195 -18.90 -11.80 -17.11
C GLY A 195 -17.52 -11.20 -17.38
N ALA A 196 -16.73 -10.89 -16.35
CA ALA A 196 -15.34 -10.45 -16.55
C ALA A 196 -14.51 -11.50 -17.28
N ARG A 197 -13.68 -11.04 -18.23
CA ARG A 197 -12.81 -11.88 -19.06
C ARG A 197 -11.51 -12.26 -18.33
N GLU A 198 -10.50 -11.41 -18.43
CA GLU A 198 -9.24 -11.57 -17.72
C GLU A 198 -9.20 -10.63 -16.51
N ILE A 199 -8.73 -11.14 -15.36
CA ILE A 199 -8.70 -10.36 -14.11
C ILE A 199 -7.26 -10.20 -13.65
N TYR A 200 -6.86 -8.95 -13.47
CA TYR A 200 -5.57 -8.49 -13.00
C TYR A 200 -5.71 -7.98 -11.58
N LEU A 201 -4.62 -8.03 -10.81
CA LEU A 201 -4.59 -7.53 -9.44
C LEU A 201 -3.41 -6.57 -9.26
N SER A 202 -3.67 -5.43 -8.62
CA SER A 202 -2.69 -4.41 -8.29
C SER A 202 -2.83 -3.99 -6.83
N PHE A 203 -1.74 -4.05 -6.07
CA PHE A 203 -1.68 -3.51 -4.71
C PHE A 203 -0.27 -3.05 -4.36
N VAL A 204 -0.15 -2.05 -3.49
CA VAL A 204 1.17 -1.50 -3.13
C VAL A 204 1.91 -2.45 -2.21
N HIS A 205 1.32 -2.83 -1.08
CA HIS A 205 2.01 -3.54 -0.01
C HIS A 205 1.68 -5.04 -0.01
N ALA A 206 2.69 -5.87 -0.26
CA ALA A 206 2.59 -7.32 -0.29
C ALA A 206 2.78 -7.96 1.10
N VAL A 207 1.82 -7.74 2.02
CA VAL A 207 1.87 -8.33 3.38
C VAL A 207 1.78 -9.86 3.30
N LEU A 208 0.87 -10.39 2.47
CA LEU A 208 0.73 -11.80 2.10
C LEU A 208 0.81 -12.75 3.31
N SER A 209 -0.03 -12.54 4.31
CA SER A 209 -0.07 -13.33 5.54
C SER A 209 -0.99 -14.56 5.41
N GLY A 210 -0.74 -15.57 6.24
CA GLY A 210 -1.55 -16.80 6.31
C GLY A 210 -1.81 -17.43 4.93
N PRO A 211 -3.08 -17.62 4.53
CA PRO A 211 -3.45 -18.33 3.30
C PRO A 211 -3.36 -17.47 2.03
N ALA A 212 -2.76 -16.28 2.08
CA ALA A 212 -2.78 -15.33 0.97
C ALA A 212 -2.25 -15.92 -0.34
N VAL A 213 -1.09 -16.57 -0.30
CA VAL A 213 -0.44 -17.13 -1.50
C VAL A 213 -1.27 -18.25 -2.13
N GLU A 214 -1.88 -19.11 -1.30
CA GLU A 214 -2.78 -20.18 -1.75
C GLU A 214 -4.03 -19.59 -2.41
N ARG A 215 -4.68 -18.63 -1.74
CA ARG A 215 -5.85 -17.93 -2.28
C ARG A 215 -5.56 -17.23 -3.60
N LEU A 216 -4.43 -16.53 -3.72
CA LEU A 216 -4.03 -15.85 -4.94
C LEU A 216 -3.75 -16.83 -6.09
N ARG A 217 -3.16 -18.00 -5.78
CA ARG A 217 -2.94 -19.08 -6.74
C ARG A 217 -4.27 -19.64 -7.25
N ASP A 218 -5.17 -19.98 -6.34
CA ASP A 218 -6.47 -20.58 -6.67
C ASP A 218 -7.40 -19.60 -7.38
N ALA A 219 -7.31 -18.31 -7.04
CA ALA A 219 -8.05 -17.25 -7.72
C ALA A 219 -7.59 -17.05 -9.17
N ASN A 220 -6.45 -17.60 -9.59
CA ASN A 220 -6.00 -17.64 -10.98
C ASN A 220 -6.08 -16.28 -11.71
N PHE A 221 -5.54 -15.23 -11.08
CA PHE A 221 -5.39 -13.93 -11.73
C PHE A 221 -4.55 -14.07 -13.00
N ARG A 222 -4.86 -13.30 -14.04
CA ARG A 222 -4.03 -13.22 -15.25
C ARG A 222 -2.62 -12.74 -14.90
N GLU A 223 -2.54 -11.75 -14.03
CA GLU A 223 -1.30 -11.13 -13.58
C GLU A 223 -1.52 -10.39 -12.26
N ILE A 224 -0.54 -10.46 -11.37
CA ILE A 224 -0.53 -9.79 -10.08
C ILE A 224 0.64 -8.82 -10.07
N VAL A 225 0.39 -7.54 -9.83
CA VAL A 225 1.41 -6.49 -9.83
C VAL A 225 1.45 -5.86 -8.45
N THR A 226 2.62 -5.85 -7.84
CA THR A 226 2.83 -5.25 -6.53
C THR A 226 4.19 -4.58 -6.45
N THR A 227 4.55 -4.04 -5.28
CA THR A 227 5.84 -3.40 -5.06
C THR A 227 6.71 -4.17 -4.06
N ASN A 228 7.99 -3.82 -3.99
CA ASN A 228 8.91 -4.33 -2.99
C ASN A 228 8.98 -3.47 -1.70
N THR A 229 7.93 -2.71 -1.34
CA THR A 229 7.85 -2.05 -0.01
C THR A 229 7.91 -3.04 1.15
N ILE A 230 7.44 -4.27 0.88
CA ILE A 230 7.60 -5.44 1.75
C ILE A 230 8.39 -6.48 0.94
N PRO A 231 9.48 -7.06 1.49
CA PRO A 231 10.18 -8.15 0.84
C PRO A 231 9.24 -9.33 0.59
N VAL A 232 9.06 -9.69 -0.69
CA VAL A 232 8.34 -10.90 -1.08
C VAL A 232 9.36 -12.03 -1.26
N PRO A 233 9.46 -12.99 -0.32
CA PRO A 233 10.44 -14.06 -0.42
C PRO A 233 10.05 -15.05 -1.55
N PRO A 234 11.00 -15.80 -2.12
CA PRO A 234 10.78 -16.64 -3.29
C PRO A 234 9.58 -17.59 -3.18
N GLU A 235 9.34 -18.18 -2.02
CA GLU A 235 8.25 -19.11 -1.74
C GLU A 235 6.85 -18.47 -1.77
N LYS A 236 6.78 -17.14 -1.62
CA LYS A 236 5.53 -16.37 -1.74
C LYS A 236 5.32 -15.78 -3.15
N ARG A 237 6.31 -15.91 -4.05
CA ARG A 237 6.20 -15.38 -5.41
C ARG A 237 5.47 -16.37 -6.31
N LEU A 238 4.34 -15.93 -6.85
CA LEU A 238 3.62 -16.69 -7.87
C LEU A 238 4.24 -16.45 -9.26
N PRO A 239 4.17 -17.41 -10.21
CA PRO A 239 4.75 -17.24 -11.54
C PRO A 239 4.20 -16.05 -12.34
N ASN A 240 2.97 -15.65 -12.05
CA ASN A 240 2.27 -14.52 -12.66
C ASN A 240 2.37 -13.22 -11.82
N MET A 241 3.29 -13.17 -10.84
CA MET A 241 3.48 -12.01 -9.97
C MET A 241 4.68 -11.17 -10.41
N ASN A 242 4.43 -9.89 -10.70
CA ASN A 242 5.44 -8.88 -11.00
C ASN A 242 5.62 -7.96 -9.79
N VAL A 243 6.84 -7.92 -9.25
CA VAL A 243 7.20 -7.06 -8.11
C VAL A 243 8.01 -5.87 -8.63
N LEU A 244 7.39 -4.69 -8.67
CA LEU A 244 8.00 -3.45 -9.12
C LEU A 244 8.87 -2.85 -8.01
N SER A 245 10.05 -2.37 -8.36
CA SER A 245 10.97 -1.78 -7.38
C SER A 245 10.62 -0.33 -7.09
N VAL A 246 10.42 0.02 -5.81
CA VAL A 246 10.32 1.41 -5.34
C VAL A 246 11.69 2.04 -5.06
N ALA A 247 12.78 1.27 -5.13
CA ALA A 247 14.11 1.75 -4.78
C ALA A 247 14.57 2.98 -5.59
N PRO A 248 14.37 3.06 -6.93
CA PRO A 248 14.74 4.26 -7.68
C PRO A 248 13.98 5.52 -7.22
N MET A 249 12.68 5.39 -6.96
CA MET A 249 11.85 6.47 -6.44
C MET A 249 12.32 6.90 -5.05
N LEU A 250 12.52 5.95 -4.13
CA LEU A 250 13.01 6.23 -2.78
C LEU A 250 14.41 6.87 -2.79
N ALA A 251 15.32 6.39 -3.64
CA ALA A 251 16.66 6.95 -3.76
C ALA A 251 16.65 8.41 -4.23
N GLU A 252 15.82 8.75 -5.22
CA GLU A 252 15.66 10.12 -5.70
C GLU A 252 15.05 11.03 -4.63
N VAL A 253 14.06 10.55 -3.87
CA VAL A 253 13.47 11.30 -2.75
C VAL A 253 14.50 11.57 -1.65
N ILE A 254 15.29 10.55 -1.28
CA ILE A 254 16.37 10.68 -0.30
C ILE A 254 17.40 11.72 -0.77
N LEU A 255 17.81 11.65 -2.05
CA LEU A 255 18.74 12.61 -2.63
C LEU A 255 18.19 14.05 -2.59
N ARG A 256 16.92 14.24 -2.99
CA ARG A 256 16.28 15.56 -2.95
C ARG A 256 16.15 16.10 -1.53
N ALA A 257 15.78 15.26 -0.56
CA ALA A 257 15.71 15.66 0.85
C ALA A 257 17.10 16.00 1.42
N HIS A 258 18.14 15.27 0.99
CA HIS A 258 19.53 15.57 1.32
C HIS A 258 19.94 16.95 0.80
N GLU A 259 19.64 17.23 -0.48
CA GLU A 259 20.01 18.47 -1.19
C GLU A 259 19.08 19.66 -0.89
N GLY A 260 17.98 19.47 -0.16
CA GLY A 260 16.98 20.51 0.09
C GLY A 260 16.15 20.88 -1.15
N ARG A 261 16.01 19.97 -2.11
CA ARG A 261 15.21 20.12 -3.33
C ARG A 261 13.76 19.70 -3.11
N SER A 262 12.85 20.24 -3.94
CA SER A 262 11.43 19.90 -3.88
C SER A 262 11.21 18.41 -4.18
N VAL A 263 10.52 17.70 -3.28
CA VAL A 263 10.05 16.33 -3.52
C VAL A 263 8.80 16.32 -4.41
N GLY A 264 7.92 17.33 -4.30
CA GLY A 264 6.67 17.44 -5.09
C GLY A 264 6.90 17.50 -6.59
N GLU A 265 8.00 18.12 -7.03
CA GLU A 265 8.41 18.14 -8.44
C GLU A 265 8.56 16.74 -9.06
N LEU A 266 8.93 15.72 -8.27
CA LEU A 266 9.05 14.34 -8.75
C LEU A 266 7.69 13.76 -9.16
N PHE A 267 6.61 14.22 -8.52
CA PHE A 267 5.25 13.72 -8.70
C PHE A 267 4.37 14.66 -9.53
N ASN A 268 4.92 15.79 -10.00
CA ASN A 268 4.18 16.90 -10.62
C ASN A 268 3.11 17.49 -9.69
N GLU A 269 3.46 17.64 -8.40
CA GLU A 269 2.65 18.24 -7.34
C GLU A 269 3.23 19.58 -6.86
#